data_AF-A0A355S5S9-F1
#
_entry.id   AF-A0A355S5S9-F1
#
_cell.length_a   1.000
_cell.length_b   1.000
_cell.length_c   1.000
_cell.angle_alpha   90.00
_cell.angle_beta   90.00
_cell.angle_gamma   90.00
#
_symmetry.space_group_name_H-M   'P 1'
#
loop_
_entity.id
_entity.type
_entity.pdbx_description
1 polymer ?
#
loop_
_entity_poly.entity_id
_entity_poly.type
_entity_poly.pdbx_seq_one_letter_code
_entity_poly.pdbx_strand_id
1 'polypeptide(L)'
;MPLPSFPSKPVVIGSIATGLLLVTLVGLKLLPAGTDNSETGNSSTIEIPPQSRTSPDNGSSGNTSRKSSVQRPATGKIESDQEQTAPSRKEAMVAVSVQARRDLKLLRESSRDEFETPEAREAFAETISNISDPGERKRLLEERAESMRIARDRADAEKGFPGRAREKRLIALMQVQNLWRMNTHLSKNRSLKTEAAKFDGELMEWVENYEGMSDQDFHQSFNNLRRTLNELRIRDQAASTSQP
;
A
#
# COMPACT_ATOMS: atom_id res chain seq x y z
N MET A 1 56.67 -10.19 27.73
CA MET A 1 57.10 -8.97 27.00
C MET A 1 58.19 -9.35 26.01
N PRO A 2 58.32 -8.76 24.82
CA PRO A 2 57.33 -8.33 23.81
C PRO A 2 57.60 -8.96 22.41
N LEU A 3 56.61 -8.85 21.50
CA LEU A 3 56.76 -9.04 20.04
C LEU A 3 57.47 -7.82 19.41
N PRO A 4 57.93 -7.89 18.14
CA PRO A 4 57.12 -7.23 17.10
C PRO A 4 57.14 -7.87 15.68
N SER A 5 56.02 -7.65 14.98
CA SER A 5 55.77 -7.37 13.53
C SER A 5 56.65 -8.05 12.44
N PHE A 6 56.12 -8.62 11.36
CA PHE A 6 55.25 -8.00 10.33
C PHE A 6 54.36 -9.03 9.59
N PRO A 7 53.16 -8.65 9.12
CA PRO A 7 52.37 -9.44 8.17
C PRO A 7 52.63 -9.02 6.72
N SER A 8 53.15 -9.94 5.90
CA SER A 8 53.23 -9.79 4.45
C SER A 8 51.97 -10.36 3.78
N LYS A 9 51.12 -9.48 3.24
CA LYS A 9 50.22 -9.82 2.12
C LYS A 9 51.10 -10.09 0.88
N PRO A 10 50.64 -10.86 -0.13
CA PRO A 10 49.97 -10.15 -1.21
C PRO A 10 48.92 -10.96 -2.03
N VAL A 11 48.17 -10.19 -2.80
CA VAL A 11 47.53 -10.50 -4.10
C VAL A 11 46.19 -11.24 -4.09
N VAL A 12 45.14 -10.45 -4.31
CA VAL A 12 43.89 -10.81 -4.97
C VAL A 12 44.15 -10.85 -6.49
N ILE A 13 44.01 -12.03 -7.09
CA ILE A 13 43.76 -12.26 -8.53
C ILE A 13 42.48 -13.12 -8.50
N GLY A 14 41.33 -12.69 -9.02
CA GLY A 14 41.14 -12.21 -10.38
C GLY A 14 40.87 -13.40 -11.29
N SER A 15 39.69 -14.02 -11.20
CA SER A 15 39.18 -14.94 -12.23
C SER A 15 37.65 -14.92 -12.25
N ILE A 16 37.14 -14.09 -13.17
CA ILE A 16 35.80 -14.21 -13.74
C ILE A 16 35.82 -15.50 -14.56
N ALA A 17 35.03 -16.50 -14.17
CA ALA A 17 34.78 -17.68 -14.98
C ALA A 17 33.33 -17.65 -15.46
N THR A 18 33.21 -17.20 -16.71
CA THR A 18 32.03 -17.18 -17.56
C THR A 18 31.74 -18.59 -18.09
N GLY A 19 30.45 -18.97 -18.18
CA GLY A 19 29.96 -20.15 -18.93
C GLY A 19 29.88 -21.43 -18.09
N LEU A 20 28.85 -22.28 -18.17
CA LEU A 20 27.95 -22.59 -19.28
C LEU A 20 26.65 -23.18 -18.70
N LEU A 21 25.49 -22.69 -19.13
CA LEU A 21 24.17 -23.22 -18.77
C LEU A 21 23.81 -24.32 -19.77
N LEU A 22 23.85 -25.60 -19.35
CA LEU A 22 23.38 -26.71 -20.17
C LEU A 22 21.87 -26.88 -19.96
N VAL A 23 21.13 -26.52 -21.02
CA VAL A 23 19.72 -26.84 -21.22
C VAL A 23 19.61 -28.30 -21.65
N THR A 24 18.83 -29.08 -20.92
CA THR A 24 18.20 -30.30 -21.46
C THR A 24 16.69 -30.24 -21.24
N LEU A 25 15.98 -30.01 -22.34
CA LEU A 25 14.56 -30.31 -22.54
C LEU A 25 14.28 -31.80 -22.29
N VAL A 26 13.05 -32.11 -21.86
CA VAL A 26 12.15 -33.23 -22.25
C VAL A 26 11.18 -33.46 -21.06
N GLY A 27 9.86 -33.44 -21.17
CA GLY A 27 9.00 -33.32 -22.34
C GLY A 27 7.57 -32.96 -21.93
N LEU A 28 6.94 -32.19 -22.81
CA LEU A 28 5.52 -31.87 -22.84
C LEU A 28 4.76 -33.14 -23.24
N LYS A 29 3.78 -33.59 -22.45
CA LYS A 29 2.80 -34.58 -22.90
C LYS A 29 1.36 -34.16 -22.58
N LEU A 30 0.67 -33.85 -23.68
CA LEU A 30 -0.72 -34.09 -24.02
C LEU A 30 -1.85 -33.49 -23.14
N LEU A 31 -2.53 -32.51 -23.74
CA LEU A 31 -3.98 -32.28 -23.61
C LEU A 31 -4.78 -33.47 -24.19
N PRO A 32 -6.03 -33.63 -23.74
CA PRO A 32 -7.20 -33.47 -24.63
C PRO A 32 -8.22 -32.49 -24.00
N ALA A 33 -8.67 -31.47 -24.72
CA ALA A 33 -9.81 -31.48 -25.65
C ALA A 33 -11.17 -31.63 -24.95
N GLY A 34 -11.91 -30.53 -24.87
CA GLY A 34 -13.34 -30.44 -24.57
C GLY A 34 -13.83 -29.09 -25.11
N THR A 35 -14.25 -29.03 -26.38
CA THR A 35 -15.65 -29.07 -26.84
C THR A 35 -16.43 -27.82 -26.48
N ASP A 36 -16.51 -26.95 -27.48
CA ASP A 36 -17.62 -26.12 -27.92
C ASP A 36 -18.72 -25.78 -26.90
N ASN A 37 -18.84 -24.48 -26.61
CA ASN A 37 -20.13 -23.83 -26.41
C ASN A 37 -20.10 -22.47 -27.11
N SER A 38 -20.74 -22.43 -28.27
CA SER A 38 -21.19 -21.22 -28.94
C SER A 38 -22.33 -20.61 -28.13
N GLU A 39 -22.08 -19.47 -27.47
CA GLU A 39 -23.15 -18.62 -26.97
C GLU A 39 -23.02 -17.22 -27.58
N THR A 40 -24.03 -16.92 -28.38
CA THR A 40 -24.23 -15.75 -29.22
C THR A 40 -24.32 -14.49 -28.36
N GLY A 41 -23.20 -13.77 -28.22
CA GLY A 41 -23.15 -12.46 -27.59
C GLY A 41 -23.38 -11.34 -28.60
N ASN A 42 -24.58 -10.75 -28.56
CA ASN A 42 -24.96 -9.58 -29.35
C ASN A 42 -24.02 -8.40 -29.06
N SER A 43 -23.34 -7.92 -30.11
CA SER A 43 -22.48 -6.75 -30.06
C SER A 43 -23.34 -5.48 -30.19
N SER A 44 -23.60 -4.79 -29.07
CA SER A 44 -24.12 -3.43 -29.10
C SER A 44 -22.96 -2.44 -28.92
N THR A 45 -22.52 -1.89 -30.04
CA THR A 45 -21.64 -0.73 -30.15
C THR A 45 -22.29 0.45 -29.40
N ILE A 46 -21.72 0.81 -28.26
CA ILE A 46 -22.08 2.06 -27.56
C ILE A 46 -21.35 3.20 -28.28
N GLU A 47 -22.10 3.98 -29.06
CA GLU A 47 -21.64 5.24 -29.64
C GLU A 47 -21.36 6.25 -28.52
N ILE A 48 -20.15 6.81 -28.54
CA ILE A 48 -19.71 7.92 -27.69
C ILE A 48 -20.16 9.23 -28.37
N PRO A 49 -21.04 10.05 -27.79
CA PRO A 49 -21.39 11.33 -28.40
C PRO A 49 -20.24 12.35 -28.20
N PRO A 50 -19.87 13.14 -29.22
CA PRO A 50 -18.80 14.13 -29.11
C PRO A 50 -19.27 15.36 -28.31
N GLN A 51 -18.51 15.72 -27.27
CA GLN A 51 -18.57 17.06 -26.67
C GLN A 51 -17.66 18.01 -27.44
N SER A 52 -18.20 19.15 -27.89
CA SER A 52 -17.59 20.49 -27.75
C SER A 52 -18.20 21.47 -28.76
N ARG A 53 -18.77 22.58 -28.26
CA ARG A 53 -18.49 23.98 -28.65
C ARG A 53 -19.61 24.90 -28.17
N THR A 54 -19.30 25.75 -27.20
CA THR A 54 -19.77 27.15 -27.14
C THR A 54 -18.92 27.91 -26.11
N SER A 55 -18.01 28.74 -26.60
CA SER A 55 -17.47 29.88 -25.84
C SER A 55 -18.51 31.01 -25.79
N PRO A 56 -18.41 31.91 -24.81
CA PRO A 56 -18.00 33.25 -25.20
C PRO A 56 -16.93 33.88 -24.29
N ASP A 57 -16.20 34.80 -24.92
CA ASP A 57 -15.13 35.66 -24.41
C ASP A 57 -15.60 36.79 -23.46
N ASN A 58 -14.60 37.41 -22.84
CA ASN A 58 -14.50 38.67 -22.08
C ASN A 58 -14.23 38.42 -20.59
N GLY A 59 -13.17 38.91 -19.95
CA GLY A 59 -12.18 39.90 -20.33
C GLY A 59 -11.77 40.69 -19.08
N SER A 60 -10.46 40.85 -18.88
CA SER A 60 -9.80 41.93 -18.13
C SER A 60 -9.51 41.81 -16.62
N SER A 61 -8.21 42.04 -16.37
CA SER A 61 -7.60 42.79 -15.27
C SER A 61 -7.24 42.05 -13.98
N GLY A 62 -5.93 41.96 -13.74
CA GLY A 62 -5.34 41.42 -12.52
C GLY A 62 -5.20 42.43 -11.40
N ASN A 63 -4.79 41.93 -10.22
CA ASN A 63 -3.72 42.55 -9.45
C ASN A 63 -3.20 41.65 -8.31
N THR A 64 -1.88 41.59 -8.23
CA THR A 64 -0.99 41.49 -7.06
C THR A 64 -1.32 40.55 -5.89
N SER A 65 -0.44 39.56 -5.75
CA SER A 65 -0.13 38.84 -4.51
C SER A 65 0.31 39.81 -3.40
N ARG A 66 -0.44 39.86 -2.29
CA ARG A 66 -0.03 40.55 -1.05
C ARG A 66 0.19 39.53 0.06
N LYS A 67 1.47 39.40 0.41
CA LYS A 67 2.06 38.63 1.51
C LYS A 67 1.58 39.21 2.85
N SER A 68 0.81 38.47 3.64
CA SER A 68 0.54 38.81 5.04
C SER A 68 1.42 37.96 5.96
N SER A 69 2.40 38.63 6.56
CA SER A 69 3.14 38.17 7.74
C SER A 69 2.19 38.25 8.94
N VAL A 70 1.92 37.13 9.58
CA VAL A 70 1.29 37.11 10.91
C VAL A 70 2.36 36.67 11.91
N GLN A 71 2.71 37.62 12.77
CA GLN A 71 3.58 37.45 13.94
C GLN A 71 3.02 36.38 14.88
N ARG A 72 3.93 35.52 15.35
CA ARG A 72 3.72 34.55 16.42
C ARG A 72 4.07 35.24 17.75
N PRO A 73 3.18 35.27 18.77
CA PRO A 73 3.64 35.52 20.13
C PRO A 73 4.17 34.21 20.71
N ALA A 74 5.43 34.22 21.12
CA ALA A 74 5.99 33.25 22.03
C ALA A 74 5.60 33.65 23.47
N THR A 75 5.07 32.70 24.24
CA THR A 75 5.54 32.25 25.57
C THR A 75 4.40 31.61 26.33
N GLY A 76 4.61 30.35 26.70
CA GLY A 76 3.81 29.64 27.69
C GLY A 76 4.59 28.38 28.04
N LYS A 77 5.47 28.49 29.05
CA LYS A 77 6.02 27.33 29.75
C LYS A 77 4.82 26.52 30.24
N ILE A 78 4.65 25.30 29.72
CA ILE A 78 3.85 24.28 30.38
C ILE A 78 4.85 23.24 30.84
N GLU A 79 5.07 23.28 32.15
CA GLU A 79 5.73 22.29 32.97
C GLU A 79 5.05 20.95 32.71
N SER A 80 5.80 20.02 32.12
CA SER A 80 5.31 18.70 31.75
C SER A 80 5.48 17.77 32.93
N ASP A 81 4.56 17.82 33.89
CA ASP A 81 4.27 16.65 34.71
C ASP A 81 3.63 15.60 33.81
N GLN A 82 4.47 14.67 33.35
CA GLN A 82 4.05 13.54 32.54
C GLN A 82 3.41 12.49 33.45
N GLU A 83 2.24 12.81 33.98
CA GLU A 83 1.29 11.77 34.38
C GLU A 83 0.96 10.95 33.13
N GLN A 84 1.07 9.63 33.23
CA GLN A 84 0.57 8.68 32.22
C GLN A 84 -0.95 8.83 32.11
N THR A 85 -1.37 9.86 31.38
CA THR A 85 -2.75 10.06 30.98
C THR A 85 -3.07 9.00 29.94
N ALA A 86 -4.18 8.27 30.14
CA ALA A 86 -4.67 7.34 29.14
C ALA A 86 -4.73 8.05 27.77
N PRO A 87 -4.24 7.43 26.68
CA PRO A 87 -4.20 8.08 25.38
C PRO A 87 -5.61 8.53 25.00
N SER A 88 -5.74 9.73 24.46
CA SER A 88 -7.01 10.15 23.88
C SER A 88 -7.43 9.14 22.81
N ARG A 89 -8.74 8.91 22.60
CA ARG A 89 -9.23 7.95 21.59
C ARG A 89 -8.56 8.15 20.23
N LYS A 90 -8.39 9.42 19.82
CA LYS A 90 -7.65 9.80 18.61
C LYS A 90 -6.21 9.26 18.62
N GLU A 91 -5.48 9.46 19.70
CA GLU A 91 -4.08 9.01 19.82
C GLU A 91 -3.99 7.48 19.77
N ALA A 92 -4.92 6.76 20.38
CA ALA A 92 -4.99 5.29 20.29
C ALA A 92 -5.15 4.83 18.83
N MET A 93 -6.12 5.39 18.10
CA MET A 93 -6.36 5.08 16.67
C MET A 93 -5.13 5.39 15.81
N VAL A 94 -4.46 6.50 16.09
CA VAL A 94 -3.25 6.93 15.37
C VAL A 94 -2.09 5.98 15.69
N ALA A 95 -1.88 5.64 16.96
CA ALA A 95 -0.80 4.78 17.41
C ALA A 95 -0.89 3.40 16.77
N VAL A 96 -2.06 2.77 16.80
CA VAL A 96 -2.30 1.47 16.16
C VAL A 96 -2.03 1.52 14.65
N SER A 97 -2.55 2.54 13.96
CA SER A 97 -2.34 2.68 12.51
C SER A 97 -0.86 2.91 12.16
N VAL A 98 -0.15 3.73 12.93
CA VAL A 98 1.28 3.99 12.72
C VAL A 98 2.11 2.76 13.00
N GLN A 99 1.82 2.03 14.08
CA GLN A 99 2.50 0.80 14.42
C GLN A 99 2.30 -0.26 13.34
N ALA A 100 1.06 -0.45 12.89
CA ALA A 100 0.75 -1.38 11.80
C ALA A 100 1.48 -1.03 10.49
N ARG A 101 1.68 0.26 10.17
CA ARG A 101 2.49 0.68 9.01
C ARG A 101 3.95 0.28 9.15
N ARG A 102 4.55 0.46 10.34
CA ARG A 102 5.94 0.07 10.60
C ARG A 102 6.09 -1.44 10.49
N ASP A 103 5.19 -2.19 11.11
CA ASP A 103 5.25 -3.65 11.12
C ASP A 103 4.98 -4.25 9.74
N LEU A 104 4.10 -3.62 8.94
CA LEU A 104 3.87 -4.01 7.56
C LEU A 104 5.10 -3.75 6.69
N LYS A 105 5.78 -2.62 6.90
CA LYS A 105 7.03 -2.29 6.22
C LYS A 105 8.11 -3.33 6.54
N LEU A 106 8.32 -3.64 7.82
CA LEU A 106 9.28 -4.66 8.26
C LEU A 106 8.93 -6.05 7.69
N LEU A 107 7.65 -6.42 7.71
CA LEU A 107 7.19 -7.69 7.12
C LEU A 107 7.50 -7.76 5.63
N ARG A 108 7.24 -6.69 4.88
CA ARG A 108 7.53 -6.64 3.43
C ARG A 108 9.02 -6.62 3.12
N GLU A 109 9.81 -5.92 3.93
CA GLU A 109 11.27 -5.92 3.79
C GLU A 109 11.84 -7.31 4.05
N SER A 110 11.30 -8.06 5.02
CA SER A 110 11.71 -9.45 5.27
C SER A 110 11.32 -10.42 4.15
N SER A 111 10.35 -10.07 3.32
CA SER A 111 9.87 -10.88 2.19
C SER A 111 10.32 -10.33 0.83
N ARG A 112 11.26 -9.37 0.83
CA ARG A 112 11.72 -8.73 -0.40
C ARG A 112 12.54 -9.71 -1.22
N ASP A 113 12.23 -9.80 -2.51
CA ASP A 113 12.99 -10.64 -3.43
C ASP A 113 14.33 -9.99 -3.85
N GLU A 114 15.21 -10.80 -4.42
CA GLU A 114 16.55 -10.40 -4.86
C GLU A 114 16.54 -9.32 -5.96
N PHE A 115 15.46 -9.22 -6.73
CA PHE A 115 15.29 -8.27 -7.85
C PHE A 115 14.78 -6.90 -7.41
N GLU A 116 14.21 -6.80 -6.21
CA GLU A 116 13.62 -5.59 -5.66
C GLU A 116 14.58 -4.71 -4.84
N THR A 117 15.83 -5.15 -4.67
CA THR A 117 16.90 -4.35 -4.07
C THR A 117 17.26 -3.16 -4.97
N PRO A 118 17.64 -1.99 -4.40
CA PRO A 118 18.06 -0.85 -5.21
C PRO A 118 19.28 -1.20 -6.09
N GLU A 119 20.21 -2.00 -5.55
CA GLU A 119 21.41 -2.45 -6.25
C GLU A 119 21.08 -3.34 -7.46
N ALA A 120 20.18 -4.33 -7.32
CA ALA A 120 19.79 -5.18 -8.45
C ALA A 120 19.01 -4.41 -9.53
N ARG A 121 18.24 -3.38 -9.13
CA ARG A 121 17.54 -2.50 -10.07
C ARG A 121 18.50 -1.66 -10.87
N GLU A 122 19.51 -1.10 -10.21
CA GLU A 122 20.54 -0.28 -10.85
C GLU A 122 21.41 -1.12 -11.79
N ALA A 123 21.92 -2.26 -11.34
CA ALA A 123 22.73 -3.17 -12.15
C ALA A 123 22.00 -3.63 -13.43
N PHE A 124 20.71 -3.94 -13.31
CA PHE A 124 19.91 -4.30 -14.50
C PHE A 124 19.65 -3.09 -15.40
N ALA A 125 19.39 -1.90 -14.84
CA ALA A 125 19.21 -0.68 -15.63
C ALA A 125 20.46 -0.33 -16.45
N GLU A 126 21.64 -0.45 -15.83
CA GLU A 126 22.94 -0.27 -16.50
C GLU A 126 23.15 -1.31 -17.61
N THR A 127 22.82 -2.58 -17.33
CA THR A 127 22.88 -3.64 -18.34
C THR A 127 22.02 -3.31 -19.55
N ILE A 128 20.76 -2.89 -19.32
CA ILE A 128 19.80 -2.53 -20.37
C ILE A 128 20.24 -1.28 -21.15
N SER A 129 20.83 -0.27 -20.50
CA SER A 129 21.29 0.93 -21.19
C SER A 129 22.48 0.66 -22.10
N ASN A 130 23.33 -0.30 -21.75
CA ASN A 130 24.51 -0.68 -22.53
C ASN A 130 24.21 -1.60 -23.72
N ILE A 131 23.02 -2.18 -23.80
CA ILE A 131 22.61 -3.03 -24.92
C ILE A 131 22.14 -2.18 -26.09
N SER A 132 22.83 -2.30 -27.23
CA SER A 132 22.52 -1.57 -28.46
C SER A 132 21.44 -2.26 -29.31
N ASP A 133 21.33 -3.59 -29.26
CA ASP A 133 20.33 -4.33 -30.02
C ASP A 133 18.94 -4.24 -29.36
N PRO A 134 17.91 -3.72 -30.06
CA PRO A 134 16.55 -3.65 -29.52
C PRO A 134 15.93 -5.03 -29.24
N GLY A 135 16.27 -6.05 -30.03
CA GLY A 135 15.76 -7.41 -29.87
C GLY A 135 16.23 -8.04 -28.56
N GLU A 136 17.54 -7.98 -28.32
CA GLU A 136 18.19 -8.46 -27.10
C GLU A 136 17.72 -7.68 -25.86
N ARG A 137 17.58 -6.36 -25.97
CA ARG A 137 17.02 -5.54 -24.89
C ARG A 137 15.62 -6.01 -24.50
N LYS A 138 14.75 -6.26 -25.49
CA LYS A 138 13.39 -6.75 -25.25
C LYS A 138 13.42 -8.14 -24.60
N ARG A 139 14.25 -9.05 -25.09
CA ARG A 139 14.40 -10.40 -24.53
C ARG A 139 14.77 -10.36 -23.04
N LEU A 140 15.75 -9.54 -22.66
CA LEU A 140 16.20 -9.42 -21.26
C LEU A 140 15.16 -8.75 -20.35
N LEU A 141 14.36 -7.83 -20.87
CA LEU A 141 13.22 -7.27 -20.14
C LEU A 141 12.16 -8.34 -19.84
N GLU A 142 11.84 -9.18 -20.83
CA GLU A 142 10.89 -10.29 -20.69
C GLU A 142 11.43 -11.37 -19.73
N GLU A 143 12.71 -11.74 -19.87
CA GLU A 143 13.38 -12.70 -18.99
C GLU A 143 13.41 -12.22 -17.52
N ARG A 144 13.71 -10.93 -17.29
CA ARG A 144 13.63 -10.36 -15.95
C ARG A 144 12.20 -10.33 -15.41
N ALA A 145 11.22 -10.02 -16.26
CA ALA A 145 9.82 -10.02 -15.84
C ALA A 145 9.36 -11.43 -15.41
N GLU A 146 9.76 -12.45 -16.14
CA GLU A 146 9.48 -13.85 -15.81
C GLU A 146 10.19 -14.28 -14.52
N SER A 147 11.46 -13.91 -14.36
CA SER A 147 12.24 -14.18 -13.14
C SER A 147 11.62 -13.52 -11.91
N MET A 148 11.21 -12.24 -12.02
CA MET A 148 10.49 -11.54 -10.96
C MET A 148 9.16 -12.20 -10.63
N ARG A 149 8.42 -12.72 -11.63
CA ARG A 149 7.17 -13.45 -11.38
C ARG A 149 7.44 -14.71 -10.55
N ILE A 150 8.41 -15.53 -10.96
CA ILE A 150 8.77 -16.78 -10.26
C ILE A 150 9.24 -16.49 -8.83
N ALA A 151 10.07 -15.46 -8.64
CA ALA A 151 10.56 -15.06 -7.32
C ALA A 151 9.40 -14.61 -6.40
N ARG A 152 8.44 -13.86 -6.95
CA ARG A 152 7.25 -13.43 -6.20
C ARG A 152 6.36 -14.61 -5.80
N ASP A 153 6.15 -15.55 -6.71
CA ASP A 153 5.39 -16.78 -6.42
C ASP A 153 6.08 -17.63 -5.34
N ARG A 154 7.41 -17.72 -5.39
CA ARG A 154 8.21 -18.38 -4.33
C ARG A 154 8.08 -17.65 -2.99
N ALA A 155 8.22 -16.33 -2.97
CA ALA A 155 8.10 -15.53 -1.76
C ALA A 155 6.68 -15.66 -1.14
N ASP A 156 5.64 -15.68 -1.96
CA ASP A 156 4.26 -15.90 -1.51
C ASP A 156 4.01 -17.31 -0.98
N ALA A 157 4.70 -18.32 -1.52
CA ALA A 157 4.69 -19.69 -1.02
C ALA A 157 5.41 -19.79 0.33
N GLU A 158 6.61 -19.23 0.46
CA GLU A 158 7.42 -19.21 1.68
C GLU A 158 6.72 -18.49 2.84
N LYS A 159 6.05 -17.37 2.55
CA LYS A 159 5.25 -16.63 3.52
C LYS A 159 4.10 -17.44 4.12
N GLY A 160 3.56 -18.40 3.36
CA GLY A 160 2.52 -19.31 3.81
C GLY A 160 1.22 -18.63 4.26
N PHE A 161 0.32 -19.41 4.87
CA PHE A 161 -0.94 -18.91 5.41
C PHE A 161 -0.74 -17.91 6.57
N PRO A 162 0.11 -18.17 7.58
CA PRO A 162 0.28 -17.27 8.72
C PRO A 162 0.84 -15.89 8.34
N GLY A 163 1.81 -15.84 7.42
CA GLY A 163 2.37 -14.57 6.96
C GLY A 163 1.37 -13.73 6.16
N ARG A 164 0.52 -14.38 5.34
CA ARG A 164 -0.58 -13.70 4.63
C ARG A 164 -1.67 -13.20 5.60
N ALA A 165 -2.03 -13.98 6.61
CA ALA A 165 -3.00 -13.57 7.62
C ALA A 165 -2.49 -12.36 8.43
N ARG A 166 -1.22 -12.41 8.87
CA ARG A 166 -0.55 -11.30 9.55
C ARG A 166 -0.52 -10.04 8.68
N GLU A 167 -0.18 -10.15 7.39
CA GLU A 167 -0.20 -8.99 6.50
C GLU A 167 -1.60 -8.38 6.39
N LYS A 168 -2.63 -9.21 6.18
CA LYS A 168 -4.03 -8.75 6.09
C LYS A 168 -4.46 -8.04 7.37
N ARG A 169 -4.07 -8.55 8.55
CA ARG A 169 -4.34 -7.89 9.83
C ARG A 169 -3.70 -6.51 9.91
N LEU A 170 -2.42 -6.40 9.56
CA LEU A 170 -1.71 -5.12 9.55
C LEU A 170 -2.38 -4.12 8.59
N ILE A 171 -2.79 -4.56 7.40
CA ILE A 171 -3.51 -3.71 6.44
C ILE A 171 -4.83 -3.19 7.03
N ALA A 172 -5.59 -4.03 7.74
CA ALA A 172 -6.82 -3.61 8.41
C ALA A 172 -6.54 -2.61 9.55
N LEU A 173 -5.53 -2.87 10.39
CA LEU A 173 -5.12 -1.98 11.48
C LEU A 173 -4.69 -0.59 10.96
N MET A 174 -4.03 -0.54 9.81
CA MET A 174 -3.70 0.72 9.16
C MET A 174 -4.92 1.57 8.83
N GLN A 175 -6.06 0.94 8.53
CA GLN A 175 -7.30 1.60 8.12
C GLN A 175 -8.12 2.14 9.30
N VAL A 176 -7.85 1.71 10.54
CA VAL A 176 -8.52 2.16 11.77
C VAL A 176 -8.55 3.69 11.87
N GLN A 177 -7.41 4.34 11.62
CA GLN A 177 -7.31 5.79 11.60
C GLN A 177 -8.24 6.43 10.55
N ASN A 178 -8.42 5.79 9.40
CA ASN A 178 -9.32 6.29 8.36
C ASN A 178 -10.79 6.17 8.78
N LEU A 179 -11.18 5.05 9.41
CA LEU A 179 -12.53 4.87 9.96
C LEU A 179 -12.86 5.96 10.98
N TRP A 180 -11.94 6.22 11.91
CA TRP A 180 -12.10 7.28 12.90
C TRP A 180 -12.24 8.68 12.27
N ARG A 181 -11.38 9.01 11.28
CA ARG A 181 -11.46 10.29 10.57
C ARG A 181 -12.80 10.47 9.89
N MET A 182 -13.26 9.47 9.14
CA MET A 182 -14.56 9.51 8.46
C MET A 182 -15.70 9.67 9.46
N ASN A 183 -15.68 8.94 10.57
CA ASN A 183 -16.70 9.08 11.61
C ASN A 183 -16.72 10.49 12.23
N THR A 184 -15.55 11.11 12.42
CA THR A 184 -15.43 12.49 12.92
C THR A 184 -16.07 13.50 11.96
N HIS A 185 -16.11 13.21 10.66
CA HIS A 185 -16.87 14.04 9.71
C HIS A 185 -18.37 13.82 9.86
N LEU A 186 -18.81 12.57 9.95
CA LEU A 186 -20.23 12.21 10.10
C LEU A 186 -20.83 12.73 11.41
N SER A 187 -20.06 12.77 12.50
CA SER A 187 -20.50 13.31 13.78
C SER A 187 -20.83 14.81 13.76
N LYS A 188 -20.41 15.53 12.72
CA LYS A 188 -20.79 16.94 12.51
C LYS A 188 -22.21 17.06 11.97
N ASN A 189 -22.73 16.03 11.31
CA ASN A 189 -24.12 15.99 10.90
C ASN A 189 -25.00 15.74 12.13
N ARG A 190 -25.91 16.68 12.41
CA ARG A 190 -26.78 16.63 13.58
C ARG A 190 -27.70 15.40 13.57
N SER A 191 -28.13 14.93 12.39
CA SER A 191 -29.02 13.77 12.28
C SER A 191 -28.31 12.43 12.51
N LEU A 192 -26.98 12.39 12.40
CA LEU A 192 -26.17 11.17 12.57
C LEU A 192 -25.30 11.19 13.83
N LYS A 193 -25.41 12.23 14.65
CA LYS A 193 -24.51 12.46 15.79
C LYS A 193 -24.54 11.30 16.79
N THR A 194 -25.71 10.72 17.05
CA THR A 194 -25.88 9.61 18.00
C THR A 194 -25.26 8.33 17.46
N GLU A 195 -25.51 7.98 16.21
CA GLU A 195 -24.93 6.79 15.59
C GLU A 195 -23.43 6.92 15.38
N ALA A 196 -22.93 8.12 15.04
CA ALA A 196 -21.50 8.39 14.96
C ALA A 196 -20.82 8.24 16.34
N ALA A 197 -21.46 8.67 17.43
CA ALA A 197 -20.95 8.46 18.78
C ALA A 197 -20.95 6.98 19.17
N LYS A 198 -21.99 6.22 18.78
CA LYS A 198 -22.02 4.77 18.99
C LYS A 198 -20.90 4.07 18.23
N PHE A 199 -20.72 4.41 16.95
CA PHE A 199 -19.63 3.87 16.14
C PHE A 199 -18.25 4.20 16.72
N ASP A 200 -18.04 5.42 17.24
CA ASP A 200 -16.79 5.78 17.91
C ASP A 200 -16.49 4.88 19.11
N GLY A 201 -17.53 4.53 19.89
CA GLY A 201 -17.43 3.55 20.98
C GLY A 201 -17.08 2.15 20.48
N GLU A 202 -17.80 1.63 19.49
CA GLU A 202 -17.54 0.31 18.89
C GLU A 202 -16.13 0.20 18.30
N LEU A 203 -15.65 1.27 17.65
CA LEU A 203 -14.30 1.33 17.10
C LEU A 203 -13.23 1.35 18.20
N MET A 204 -13.46 2.09 19.29
CA MET A 204 -12.54 2.13 20.44
C MET A 204 -12.44 0.77 21.13
N GLU A 205 -13.59 0.15 21.43
CA GLU A 205 -13.65 -1.19 22.01
C GLU A 205 -12.94 -2.21 21.12
N TRP A 206 -13.11 -2.12 19.80
CA TRP A 206 -12.40 -2.97 18.87
C TRP A 206 -10.88 -2.78 18.94
N VAL A 207 -10.41 -1.53 19.04
CA VAL A 207 -8.98 -1.20 19.18
C VAL A 207 -8.39 -1.67 20.52
N GLU A 208 -9.18 -1.74 21.57
CA GLU A 208 -8.69 -2.28 22.86
C GLU A 208 -8.57 -3.80 22.85
N ASN A 209 -9.36 -4.49 22.02
CA ASN A 209 -9.50 -5.94 22.08
C ASN A 209 -8.91 -6.71 20.88
N TYR A 210 -8.47 -6.02 19.80
CA TYR A 210 -8.11 -6.68 18.54
C TYR A 210 -6.99 -7.73 18.66
N GLU A 211 -6.06 -7.56 19.61
CA GLU A 211 -4.90 -8.44 19.79
C GLU A 211 -5.30 -9.84 20.24
N GLY A 212 -6.38 -9.95 21.02
CA GLY A 212 -6.88 -11.24 21.54
C GLY A 212 -7.80 -11.99 20.57
N MET A 213 -8.15 -11.40 19.42
CA MET A 213 -9.11 -12.00 18.49
C MET A 213 -8.47 -13.14 17.69
N SER A 214 -9.28 -14.09 17.22
CA SER A 214 -8.87 -15.00 16.15
C SER A 214 -8.74 -14.24 14.81
N ASP A 215 -8.02 -14.80 13.83
CA ASP A 215 -7.90 -14.17 12.50
C ASP A 215 -9.28 -13.97 11.85
N GLN A 216 -10.17 -14.95 12.00
CA GLN A 216 -11.52 -14.91 11.47
C GLN A 216 -12.35 -13.81 12.16
N ASP A 217 -12.37 -13.79 13.49
CA ASP A 217 -13.15 -12.82 14.26
C ASP A 217 -12.63 -11.40 14.03
N PHE A 218 -11.32 -11.23 13.96
CA PHE A 218 -10.68 -9.95 13.65
C PHE A 218 -11.18 -9.40 12.32
N HIS A 219 -11.15 -10.20 11.26
CA HIS A 219 -11.55 -9.73 9.93
C HIS A 219 -13.06 -9.54 9.82
N GLN A 220 -13.85 -10.42 10.44
CA GLN A 220 -15.31 -10.30 10.45
C GLN A 220 -15.76 -9.03 11.20
N SER A 221 -15.26 -8.81 12.42
CA SER A 221 -15.57 -7.62 13.22
C SER A 221 -15.11 -6.32 12.55
N PHE A 222 -13.90 -6.31 11.97
CA PHE A 222 -13.41 -5.15 11.23
C PHE A 222 -14.27 -4.84 9.99
N ASN A 223 -14.69 -5.87 9.24
CA ASN A 223 -15.56 -5.68 8.09
C ASN A 223 -16.95 -5.17 8.50
N ASN A 224 -17.47 -5.61 9.66
CA ASN A 224 -18.71 -5.07 10.21
C ASN A 224 -18.57 -3.58 10.52
N LEU A 225 -17.48 -3.14 11.17
CA LEU A 225 -17.21 -1.72 11.40
C LEU A 225 -17.19 -0.93 10.08
N ARG A 226 -16.49 -1.44 9.07
CA ARG A 226 -16.46 -0.82 7.73
C ARG A 226 -17.85 -0.70 7.12
N ARG A 227 -18.69 -1.72 7.26
CA ARG A 227 -20.06 -1.73 6.72
C ARG A 227 -20.92 -0.69 7.44
N THR A 228 -20.93 -0.70 8.77
CA THR A 228 -21.67 0.27 9.60
C THR A 228 -21.31 1.70 9.23
N LEU A 229 -20.02 2.00 9.10
CA LEU A 229 -19.57 3.34 8.73
C LEU A 229 -19.97 3.74 7.31
N ASN A 230 -19.93 2.80 6.37
CA ASN A 230 -20.36 3.06 5.00
C ASN A 230 -21.88 3.29 4.91
N GLU A 231 -22.68 2.58 5.70
CA GLU A 231 -24.12 2.83 5.82
C GLU A 231 -24.41 4.24 6.34
N LEU A 232 -23.67 4.71 7.35
CA LEU A 232 -23.76 6.08 7.85
C LEU A 232 -23.40 7.11 6.77
N ARG A 233 -22.33 6.85 6.01
CA ARG A 233 -21.90 7.70 4.90
C ARG A 233 -22.95 7.82 3.80
N ILE A 234 -23.59 6.71 3.44
CA ILE A 234 -24.66 6.71 2.42
C ILE A 234 -25.85 7.57 2.90
N ARG A 235 -26.23 7.45 4.18
CA ARG A 235 -27.30 8.29 4.77
C ARG A 235 -26.94 9.78 4.78
N ASP A 236 -25.70 10.12 5.10
CA ASP A 236 -25.20 11.50 5.07
C ASP A 236 -25.26 12.12 3.67
N GLN A 237 -24.85 11.34 2.67
CA GLN A 237 -24.90 11.76 1.26
C GLN A 237 -26.34 11.94 0.77
N ALA A 238 -27.23 10.99 1.08
CA ALA A 238 -28.64 11.09 0.73
C ALA A 238 -29.29 12.35 1.33
N ALA A 239 -29.03 12.63 2.61
CA ALA A 239 -29.54 13.82 3.29
C ALA A 239 -29.01 15.13 2.66
N SER A 240 -27.76 15.13 2.19
CA SER A 240 -27.15 16.30 1.52
C SER A 240 -27.73 16.56 0.14
N THR A 241 -28.13 15.51 -0.60
CA THR A 241 -28.76 15.63 -1.92
C THR A 241 -30.25 15.99 -1.88
N SER A 242 -30.90 15.85 -0.73
CA SER A 242 -32.31 16.18 -0.54
C SER A 242 -32.55 17.60 0.02
N GLN A 243 -31.49 18.39 0.22
CA GLN A 243 -31.62 19.81 0.57
C GLN A 243 -31.86 20.64 -0.71
N PRO A 244 -32.90 21.51 -0.74
CA PRO A 244 -33.25 22.32 -1.90
C PRO A 244 -32.25 23.44 -2.20
#